data_AF-A0A354J915-F1
#
_entry.id   AF-A0A354J915-F1
#
_cell.length_a   1.000
_cell.length_b   1.000
_cell.length_c   1.000
_cell.angle_alpha   90.00
_cell.angle_beta   90.00
_cell.angle_gamma   90.00
#
_symmetry.space_group_name_H-M   'P 1'
#
loop_
_entity.id
_entity.type
_entity.pdbx_description
1 polymer ?
#
loop_
_entity_poly.entity_id
_entity_poly.type
_entity_poly.pdbx_seq_one_letter_code
_entity_poly.pdbx_strand_id
1 'polypeptide(L)' 'MFDFEKPKIEIAEISEDNMFGRFVVEPLERGYGTTLGNSLRRIMLSSLPGSAVSQIKIDGVVHE' A
#
# COMPACT_ATOMS: atom_id res chain seq x y z
N MET A 1 11.23 20.02 -25.08
CA MET A 1 11.29 19.79 -23.63
C MET A 1 9.90 19.31 -23.26
N PHE A 2 9.75 18.06 -22.80
CA PHE A 2 8.44 17.57 -22.40
C PHE A 2 8.07 18.30 -21.11
N ASP A 3 7.00 19.11 -21.15
CA ASP A 3 6.46 19.72 -19.95
C ASP A 3 5.79 18.62 -19.13
N PHE A 4 6.41 18.30 -17.99
CA PHE A 4 5.87 17.35 -17.04
C PHE A 4 4.77 18.04 -16.22
N GLU A 5 3.51 17.70 -16.49
CA GLU A 5 2.40 18.18 -15.68
C GLU A 5 2.46 17.52 -14.29
N LYS A 6 2.41 18.35 -13.24
CA LYS A 6 2.40 17.84 -11.87
C LYS A 6 1.10 17.07 -11.63
N PRO A 7 1.15 15.77 -11.27
CA PRO A 7 -0.05 15.00 -11.00
C PRO A 7 -0.76 15.53 -9.75
N LYS A 8 -2.09 15.53 -9.80
CA LYS A 8 -2.97 15.74 -8.66
C LYS A 8 -3.31 14.39 -8.03
N ILE A 9 -3.51 14.39 -6.72
CA ILE A 9 -3.91 13.20 -5.96
C ILE A 9 -5.26 13.51 -5.34
N GLU A 10 -6.26 12.71 -5.67
CA GLU A 10 -7.62 12.83 -5.16
C GLU A 10 -8.00 11.58 -4.39
N ILE A 11 -8.75 11.76 -3.30
CA ILE A 11 -9.31 10.68 -2.51
C ILE A 11 -10.65 10.32 -3.14
N ALA A 12 -10.72 9.17 -3.80
CA ALA A 12 -11.94 8.72 -4.45
C ALA A 12 -12.91 8.06 -3.47
N GLU A 13 -12.38 7.35 -2.47
CA GLU A 13 -13.19 6.63 -1.49
C GLU A 13 -12.38 6.37 -0.23
N ILE A 14 -13.00 6.53 0.94
CA ILE A 14 -12.53 6.01 2.22
C ILE A 14 -13.70 5.26 2.82
N SER A 15 -13.48 4.01 3.21
CA SER A 15 -14.53 3.21 3.85
C SER A 15 -14.81 3.71 5.27
N GLU A 16 -16.05 3.57 5.73
CA GLU A 16 -16.48 4.05 7.06
C GLU A 16 -15.71 3.36 8.21
N ASP A 17 -15.28 2.12 7.99
CA ASP A 17 -14.46 1.34 8.93
C ASP A 17 -12.96 1.73 8.91
N ASN A 18 -12.58 2.68 8.05
CA ASN A 18 -11.20 3.13 7.83
C ASN A 18 -10.20 2.02 7.44
N MET A 19 -10.69 0.88 6.93
CA MET A 19 -9.84 -0.23 6.50
C MET A 19 -9.49 -0.20 5.01
N PHE A 20 -10.20 0.60 4.21
CA PHE A 20 -9.99 0.73 2.77
C PHE A 20 -9.96 2.19 2.32
N GLY A 21 -9.05 2.48 1.39
CA GLY A 21 -8.96 3.78 0.74
C GLY A 21 -8.61 3.62 -0.75
N ARG A 22 -9.29 4.38 -1.60
CA ARG A 22 -9.02 4.47 -3.04
C ARG A 22 -8.56 5.88 -3.39
N PHE A 23 -7.44 5.97 -4.08
CA PHE A 23 -6.81 7.22 -4.49
C PHE A 23 -6.67 7.25 -6.01
N VAL A 24 -6.92 8.42 -6.62
CA VAL A 24 -6.75 8.66 -8.05
C VAL A 24 -5.62 9.66 -8.24
N VAL A 25 -4.68 9.34 -9.14
CA VAL A 25 -3.50 10.17 -9.42
C VAL A 25 -3.42 10.43 -10.92
N GLU A 26 -3.59 11.68 -11.32
CA GLU A 26 -3.60 12.10 -12.72
C GLU A 26 -3.26 13.59 -12.90
N PRO A 27 -2.76 14.01 -14.08
CA PRO A 27 -2.35 13.18 -15.21
C PRO A 27 -0.98 12.53 -14.99
N LEU A 28 -0.76 11.37 -15.62
CA LEU A 28 0.52 10.66 -15.60
C LEU A 28 0.96 10.35 -17.03
N GLU A 29 2.26 10.45 -17.28
CA GLU A 29 2.84 10.00 -18.55
C GLU A 29 2.63 8.50 -18.77
N ARG A 30 2.64 8.11 -20.05
CA ARG A 30 2.49 6.70 -20.43
C ARG A 30 3.55 5.85 -19.74
N GLY A 31 3.11 4.84 -19.00
CA GLY A 31 3.96 3.91 -18.27
C GLY A 31 4.25 4.30 -16.82
N TYR A 32 4.12 5.58 -16.44
CA TYR A 32 4.37 6.02 -15.06
C TYR A 32 3.36 5.41 -14.08
N GLY A 33 2.09 5.25 -14.50
CA GLY A 33 1.09 4.56 -13.69
C GLY A 33 1.51 3.16 -13.27
N THR A 34 2.05 2.36 -14.21
CA THR A 34 2.55 1.01 -13.92
C THR A 34 3.80 1.04 -13.04
N THR A 35 4.74 1.94 -13.32
CA THR A 35 5.99 2.06 -12.56
C THR A 35 5.73 2.45 -11.11
N LEU A 36 4.89 3.47 -10.89
CA LEU A 36 4.51 3.94 -9.56
C LEU A 36 3.65 2.89 -8.84
N GLY A 37 2.63 2.37 -9.50
CA GLY A 37 1.72 1.38 -8.90
C GLY A 37 2.42 0.10 -8.48
N ASN A 38 3.29 -0.45 -9.33
CA ASN A 38 4.06 -1.66 -8.99
C ASN A 38 5.05 -1.39 -7.84
N SER A 39 5.75 -0.26 -7.88
CA SER A 39 6.68 0.13 -6.81
C SER A 39 5.96 0.27 -5.47
N LEU A 40 4.86 1.01 -5.42
CA LEU A 40 4.03 1.19 -4.23
C LEU A 40 3.49 -0.15 -3.72
N ARG A 41 2.93 -0.99 -4.61
CA ARG A 41 2.44 -2.32 -4.24
C ARG A 41 3.51 -3.16 -3.55
N ARG A 42 4.74 -3.17 -4.08
CA ARG A 42 5.84 -3.95 -3.49
C ARG A 42 6.20 -3.44 -2.10
N ILE A 43 6.33 -2.12 -1.93
CA ILE A 43 6.64 -1.51 -0.62
C ILE A 43 5.54 -1.81 0.40
N MET A 44 4.28 -1.60 0.01
CA MET A 44 3.12 -1.82 0.89
C MET A 44 3.01 -3.27 1.36
N LEU A 45 3.41 -4.25 0.53
CA LEU A 45 3.33 -5.67 0.88
C LEU A 45 4.54 -6.18 1.68
N SER A 46 5.73 -5.61 1.51
CA SER A 46 6.96 -6.23 2.03
C SER A 46 7.74 -5.39 3.04
N SER A 47 7.49 -4.08 3.11
CA SER A 47 8.40 -3.14 3.79
C SER A 47 7.71 -2.24 4.80
N LEU A 48 6.41 -2.43 5.03
CA LEU A 48 5.71 -1.68 6.06
C LEU A 48 6.09 -2.20 7.44
N PRO A 49 6.53 -1.33 8.37
CA PRO A 49 6.74 -1.71 9.75
C PRO A 49 5.39 -2.09 10.38
N GLY A 50 5.40 -3.13 11.19
CA GLY A 50 4.23 -3.61 11.92
C GLY A 50 4.65 -4.43 13.12
N SER A 51 3.66 -4.84 13.90
CA SER A 51 3.84 -5.78 15.00
C SER A 51 2.86 -6.92 14.83
N ALA A 52 3.32 -8.14 15.10
CA ALA A 52 2.51 -9.34 15.04
C ALA A 52 2.96 -10.29 16.16
N VAL A 53 2.05 -11.12 16.62
CA VAL A 53 2.38 -12.23 17.53
C VAL A 53 3.29 -13.20 16.78
N SER A 54 4.52 -13.37 17.26
CA SER A 54 5.50 -14.27 16.65
C SER A 54 5.54 -15.65 17.29
N GLN A 55 5.13 -15.76 18.55
CA GLN A 55 5.14 -17.00 19.31
C GLN A 55 4.12 -16.95 20.44
N ILE A 56 3.56 -18.11 20.77
CA ILE A 56 2.78 -18.33 21.98
C ILE A 56 3.38 -19.52 22.75
N LYS A 57 3.19 -19.54 24.08
CA LYS A 57 3.52 -20.68 24.93
C LYS A 57 2.24 -21.19 25.58
N ILE A 58 1.91 -22.46 25.35
CA ILE A 58 0.76 -23.12 25.95
C ILE A 58 1.28 -24.08 27.02
N ASP A 59 0.76 -23.96 28.24
CA ASP A 59 1.20 -24.81 29.34
C ASP A 59 0.79 -26.27 29.10
N GLY A 60 1.70 -27.19 29.41
CA GLY A 60 1.51 -28.63 29.16
C GLY A 60 1.60 -29.10 27.71
N VAL A 61 1.77 -28.21 26.73
CA VAL A 61 1.93 -28.57 25.31
C VAL A 61 3.40 -28.50 24.92
N VAL A 62 3.92 -29.61 24.39
CA VAL A 62 5.35 -29.78 24.09
C VAL A 62 5.68 -29.50 22.62
N HIS A 63 4.69 -29.61 21.73
CA HIS A 63 4.83 -29.43 20.29
C HIS A 63 3.59 -28.71 19.73
N GLU A 64 3.76 -28.07 18.57
CA GLU A 64 2.68 -27.38 17.83
C GLU A 64 1.52 -28.30 17.44
#